data_AF-A0A1B7K0K9-F1
#
_entry.id   AF-A0A1B7K0K9-F1
#
_cell.length_a   1.000
_cell.length_b   1.000
_cell.length_c   1.000
_cell.angle_alpha   90.00
_cell.angle_beta   90.00
_cell.angle_gamma   90.00
#
_symmetry.space_group_name_H-M   'P 1'
#
loop_
_entity.id
_entity.type
_entity.pdbx_description
1 polymer ?
#
loop_
_entity_poly.entity_id
_entity_poly.type
_entity_poly.pdbx_seq_one_letter_code
_entity_poly.pdbx_strand_id
1 'polypeptide(L)'
;MFDNELKLVEILYTNTLEIMNTSEEQALNEYERAITNLTAVYGSPIQNIKRLDDASNLFGCLQKAGCAEFATKFNKDGYAANLYMVDGKNDDVFILTEYTIPKK
;
A
#
# COMPACT_ATOMS: atom_id res chain seq x y z
N MET A 1 13.92 -34.19 -3.31
CA MET A 1 12.68 -34.00 -2.51
C MET A 1 12.71 -32.56 -2.06
N PHE A 2 11.86 -31.71 -2.65
CA PHE A 2 11.74 -30.30 -2.24
C PHE A 2 11.04 -30.27 -0.88
N ASP A 3 11.72 -29.76 0.14
CA ASP A 3 11.10 -29.57 1.44
C ASP A 3 10.23 -28.31 1.39
N ASN A 4 8.91 -28.51 1.47
CA ASN A 4 7.86 -27.54 1.15
C ASN A 4 7.50 -26.61 2.34
N GLU A 5 8.39 -26.41 3.31
CA GLU A 5 8.06 -25.70 4.56
C GLU A 5 8.63 -24.27 4.69
N LEU A 6 8.77 -23.51 3.59
CA LEU A 6 8.96 -22.06 3.67
C LEU A 6 7.64 -21.37 4.07
N LYS A 7 7.30 -21.40 5.37
CA LYS A 7 6.12 -20.71 5.91
C LYS A 7 6.42 -19.20 5.97
N LEU A 8 6.00 -18.45 4.95
CA LEU A 8 6.04 -16.98 4.95
C LEU A 8 5.12 -16.45 6.06
N VAL A 9 5.61 -15.52 6.87
CA VAL A 9 4.76 -14.76 7.80
C VAL A 9 4.35 -13.49 7.08
N GLU A 10 3.04 -13.34 6.88
CA GLU A 10 2.43 -12.14 6.35
C GLU A 10 1.88 -11.31 7.51
N ILE A 11 2.33 -10.07 7.62
CA ILE A 11 1.78 -9.10 8.58
C ILE A 11 1.10 -8.02 7.77
N LEU A 12 -0.21 -7.88 7.97
CA LEU A 12 -1.00 -6.81 7.37
C LEU A 12 -1.17 -5.68 8.39
N TYR A 13 -0.67 -4.49 8.04
CA TYR A 13 -0.98 -3.26 8.74
C TYR A 13 -1.94 -2.43 7.91
N THR A 14 -3.00 -1.95 8.53
CA THR A 14 -4.02 -1.11 7.87
C THR A 14 -4.14 0.21 8.60
N ASN A 15 -3.89 1.32 7.90
CA ASN A 15 -4.32 2.63 8.32
C ASN A 15 -5.65 2.96 7.62
N THR A 16 -6.68 3.29 8.38
CA THR A 16 -8.02 3.57 7.85
C THR A 16 -8.29 5.06 7.89
N LEU A 17 -8.75 5.62 6.78
CA LEU A 17 -9.10 7.03 6.63
C LEU A 17 -10.57 7.14 6.22
N GLU A 18 -11.39 7.78 7.05
CA GLU A 18 -12.79 8.04 6.73
C GLU A 18 -12.87 9.18 5.70
N ILE A 19 -13.52 8.94 4.55
CA ILE A 19 -13.64 9.89 3.43
C ILE A 19 -14.33 11.18 3.86
N MET A 20 -15.35 11.10 4.72
CA MET A 20 -16.06 12.28 5.21
C MET A 20 -15.18 13.24 6.03
N ASN A 21 -14.10 12.73 6.62
CA ASN A 21 -13.21 13.46 7.52
C ASN A 21 -11.81 13.71 6.92
N THR A 22 -11.57 13.24 5.69
CA THR A 22 -10.24 13.24 5.06
C THR A 22 -10.31 13.86 3.66
N SER A 23 -9.49 14.88 3.39
CA SER A 23 -9.34 15.41 2.04
C SER A 23 -8.48 14.49 1.17
N GLU A 24 -8.58 14.62 -0.15
CA GLU A 24 -7.75 13.86 -1.10
C GLU A 24 -6.26 14.13 -0.86
N GLU A 25 -5.90 15.39 -0.61
CA GLU A 25 -4.52 15.79 -0.28
C GLU A 25 -4.03 15.11 1.00
N GLN A 26 -4.87 15.02 2.04
CA GLN A 26 -4.52 14.34 3.28
C GLN A 26 -4.28 12.85 3.05
N ALA A 27 -5.16 12.17 2.30
CA ALA A 27 -4.98 10.76 1.99
C ALA A 27 -3.70 10.48 1.20
N LEU A 28 -3.38 11.33 0.21
CA LEU A 28 -2.12 11.24 -0.54
C LEU A 28 -0.91 11.48 0.35
N ASN A 29 -0.94 12.51 1.21
CA ASN A 29 0.14 12.80 2.13
C ASN A 29 0.41 11.65 3.12
N GLU A 30 -0.66 11.01 3.61
CA GLU A 30 -0.56 9.83 4.46
C GLU A 30 0.12 8.65 3.75
N TYR A 31 -0.20 8.44 2.47
CA TYR A 31 0.45 7.44 1.64
C TYR A 31 1.93 7.75 1.37
N GLU A 32 2.26 9.00 1.03
CA GLU A 32 3.67 9.43 0.87
C GLU A 32 4.46 9.31 2.17
N ARG A 33 3.83 9.56 3.32
CA ARG A 33 4.44 9.38 4.63
C ARG A 33 4.76 7.91 4.87
N ALA A 34 3.85 6.99 4.52
CA ALA A 34 4.11 5.55 4.60
C ALA A 34 5.27 5.12 3.68
N ILE A 35 5.33 5.63 2.45
CA ILE A 35 6.47 5.42 1.53
C ILE A 35 7.77 5.90 2.16
N THR A 36 7.78 7.09 2.76
CA THR A 36 8.97 7.69 3.40
C THR A 36 9.45 6.82 4.57
N ASN A 37 8.53 6.37 5.42
CA ASN A 37 8.84 5.49 6.55
C ASN A 37 9.42 4.16 6.08
N LEU A 38 8.83 3.53 5.06
CA LEU A 38 9.34 2.29 4.48
C LEU A 38 10.68 2.50 3.79
N THR A 39 10.91 3.65 3.15
CA THR A 39 12.18 4.00 2.52
C THR A 39 13.31 4.09 3.56
N ALA A 40 13.04 4.61 4.75
CA ALA A 40 14.03 4.67 5.83
C ALA A 40 14.47 3.28 6.32
N VAL A 41 13.61 2.26 6.19
CA VAL A 41 13.88 0.88 6.65
C VAL A 41 14.46 0.01 5.54
N TYR A 42 13.80 0.00 4.38
CA TYR A 42 14.07 -0.90 3.25
C TYR A 42 14.96 -0.27 2.16
N GLY A 43 15.16 1.06 2.17
CA GLY A 43 15.80 1.78 1.07
C GLY A 43 14.81 2.17 -0.03
N SER A 44 15.32 2.59 -1.19
CA SER A 44 14.47 3.04 -2.29
C SER A 44 13.49 1.95 -2.76
N PRO A 45 12.24 2.32 -3.13
CA PRO A 45 11.28 1.36 -3.63
C PRO A 45 11.76 0.75 -4.95
N ILE A 46 11.53 -0.55 -5.12
CA ILE A 46 11.79 -1.27 -6.38
C ILE A 46 10.67 -1.05 -7.41
N GLN A 47 9.51 -0.63 -6.94
CA GLN A 47 8.35 -0.28 -7.75
C GLN A 47 7.56 0.80 -7.03
N ASN A 48 7.11 1.82 -7.75
CA ASN A 48 6.23 2.86 -7.21
C ASN A 48 5.21 3.28 -8.29
N ILE A 49 4.05 2.64 -8.28
CA ILE A 49 2.92 2.97 -9.15
C ILE A 49 2.01 3.94 -8.42
N LYS A 50 1.74 5.08 -9.07
CA LYS A 50 0.72 6.05 -8.69
C LYS A 50 -0.02 6.45 -9.95
N ARG A 51 -1.15 5.81 -10.21
CA ARG A 51 -2.03 6.11 -11.34
C ARG A 51 -3.37 6.56 -10.80
N LEU A 52 -3.85 7.68 -11.33
CA LEU A 52 -5.20 8.19 -11.15
C LEU A 52 -5.68 8.61 -12.55
N ASP A 53 -6.85 8.14 -12.97
CA ASP A 53 -7.43 8.56 -14.24
C ASP A 53 -7.91 10.02 -14.15
N ASP A 54 -7.52 10.86 -15.11
CA ASP A 54 -7.67 12.33 -15.11
C ASP A 54 -9.14 12.80 -15.03
N ALA A 55 -10.09 11.89 -15.27
CA ALA A 55 -11.52 12.20 -15.33
C ALA A 55 -12.26 12.07 -13.98
N SER A 56 -11.59 11.74 -12.86
CA SER A 56 -12.27 11.51 -11.57
C SER A 56 -11.41 11.91 -10.36
N ASN A 57 -12.08 12.23 -9.25
CA ASN A 57 -11.42 12.50 -7.97
C ASN A 57 -10.87 11.21 -7.32
N LEU A 58 -9.91 11.34 -6.40
CA LEU A 58 -9.21 10.19 -5.81
C LEU A 58 -10.16 9.13 -5.25
N PHE A 59 -11.08 9.53 -4.37
CA PHE A 59 -11.96 8.61 -3.66
C PHE A 59 -12.93 7.90 -4.61
N GLY A 60 -13.52 8.63 -5.55
CA GLY A 60 -14.39 8.05 -6.57
C GLY A 60 -13.63 7.11 -7.53
N CYS A 61 -12.35 7.37 -7.78
CA CYS A 61 -11.51 6.47 -8.55
C CYS A 61 -11.13 5.20 -7.77
N LEU A 62 -10.81 5.28 -6.48
CA LEU A 62 -10.50 4.11 -5.68
C LEU A 62 -11.66 3.10 -5.64
N GLN A 63 -12.91 3.60 -5.67
CA GLN A 63 -14.13 2.78 -5.72
C GLN A 63 -14.40 2.14 -7.11
N LYS A 64 -13.69 2.54 -8.16
CA LYS A 64 -13.88 2.06 -9.53
C LYS A 64 -12.69 1.23 -10.00
N ALA A 65 -12.94 -0.02 -10.35
CA ALA A 65 -11.92 -0.90 -10.91
C ALA A 65 -11.19 -0.26 -12.10
N GLY A 66 -9.86 -0.17 -12.02
CA GLY A 66 -9.00 0.37 -13.08
C GLY A 66 -8.81 1.90 -13.09
N CYS A 67 -9.58 2.66 -12.31
CA CYS A 67 -9.49 4.13 -12.27
C CYS A 67 -8.27 4.63 -11.48
N ALA A 68 -7.96 3.95 -10.37
CA ALA A 68 -6.76 4.23 -9.57
C ALA A 68 -5.91 2.97 -9.39
N GLU A 69 -4.59 3.18 -9.29
CA GLU A 69 -3.64 2.16 -8.86
C GLU A 69 -2.52 2.83 -8.06
N PHE A 70 -2.47 2.52 -6.77
CA PHE A 70 -1.45 2.99 -5.85
C PHE A 70 -0.78 1.78 -5.23
N ALA A 71 0.45 1.49 -5.66
CA ALA A 71 1.20 0.34 -5.21
C ALA A 71 2.68 0.65 -5.16
N THR A 72 3.29 0.53 -3.98
CA THR A 72 4.72 0.73 -3.79
C THR A 72 5.33 -0.52 -3.18
N LYS A 73 6.40 -1.04 -3.78
CA LYS A 73 7.07 -2.27 -3.31
C LYS A 73 8.48 -1.97 -2.88
N PHE A 74 8.87 -2.63 -1.80
CA PHE A 74 10.19 -2.56 -1.20
C PHE A 74 10.76 -3.96 -1.04
N ASN A 75 12.08 -4.09 -1.19
CA ASN A 75 12.79 -5.32 -0.90
C ASN A 75 14.15 -4.97 -0.27
N LYS A 76 14.48 -5.63 0.82
CA LYS A 76 15.79 -5.54 1.46
C LYS A 76 16.13 -6.89 2.09
N ASP A 77 17.27 -7.46 1.70
CA ASP A 77 17.84 -8.68 2.31
C ASP A 77 16.84 -9.86 2.42
N GLY A 78 15.96 -10.01 1.42
CA GLY A 78 14.92 -11.05 1.37
C GLY A 78 13.62 -10.71 2.09
N TYR A 79 13.54 -9.58 2.80
CA TYR A 79 12.32 -9.01 3.36
C TYR A 79 11.62 -8.16 2.31
N ALA A 80 10.31 -8.30 2.16
CA ALA A 80 9.50 -7.48 1.28
C ALA A 80 8.42 -6.72 2.04
N ALA A 81 8.12 -5.51 1.59
CA ALA A 81 6.96 -4.75 2.03
C ALA A 81 6.22 -4.23 0.80
N ASN A 82 4.92 -4.52 0.71
CA ASN A 82 4.05 -3.99 -0.33
C ASN A 82 3.07 -3.00 0.31
N LEU A 83 3.06 -1.77 -0.17
CA LEU A 83 2.18 -0.71 0.28
C LEU A 83 1.11 -0.46 -0.80
N TYR A 84 -0.14 -0.32 -0.39
CA TYR A 84 -1.28 -0.06 -1.27
C TYR A 84 -2.17 1.05 -0.71
N MET A 85 -2.80 1.83 -1.58
CA MET A 85 -3.98 2.65 -1.22
C MET A 85 -5.18 2.11 -2.01
N VAL A 86 -6.22 1.69 -1.30
CA VAL A 86 -7.39 1.02 -1.89
C VAL A 86 -8.69 1.51 -1.26
N ASP A 87 -9.81 1.29 -1.95
CA ASP A 87 -11.14 1.47 -1.39
C ASP A 87 -11.36 0.52 -0.20
N GLY A 88 -11.71 1.07 0.95
CA GLY A 88 -12.02 0.33 2.16
C GLY A 88 -13.47 -0.15 2.25
N LYS A 89 -14.34 0.33 1.34
CA LYS A 89 -15.80 0.27 1.41
C LYS A 89 -16.36 1.10 2.58
N ASN A 90 -17.67 1.33 2.60
CA ASN A 90 -18.37 2.10 3.65
C ASN A 90 -17.77 3.49 3.91
N ASP A 91 -17.42 4.20 2.84
CA ASP A 91 -16.83 5.55 2.91
C ASP A 91 -15.43 5.59 3.57
N ASP A 92 -14.67 4.50 3.53
CA ASP A 92 -13.28 4.44 3.99
C ASP A 92 -12.28 4.29 2.84
N VAL A 93 -11.05 4.76 3.07
CA VAL A 93 -9.84 4.45 2.31
C VAL A 93 -8.87 3.70 3.20
N PHE A 94 -8.31 2.61 2.70
CA PHE A 94 -7.27 1.86 3.38
C PHE A 94 -5.90 2.14 2.78
N ILE A 95 -4.94 2.47 3.64
CA ILE A 95 -3.51 2.39 3.33
C ILE A 95 -3.00 1.09 3.97
N LEU A 96 -2.71 0.11 3.13
CA LEU A 96 -2.36 -1.26 3.52
C LEU A 96 -0.88 -1.49 3.32
N THR A 97 -0.21 -2.05 4.34
CA THR A 97 1.16 -2.55 4.21
C THR A 97 1.19 -4.03 4.50
N GLU A 98 1.59 -4.82 3.51
CA GLU A 98 1.84 -6.26 3.61
C GLU A 98 3.33 -6.50 3.77
N TYR A 99 3.74 -7.03 4.92
CA TYR A 99 5.12 -7.43 5.16
C TYR A 99 5.29 -8.93 4.91
N THR A 100 6.26 -9.29 4.10
CA THR A 100 6.70 -10.67 3.91
C THR A 100 8.12 -10.82 4.44
N ILE A 101 8.31 -11.71 5.41
CA ILE A 101 9.62 -11.97 6.02
C ILE A 101 10.12 -13.37 5.66
N PRO A 102 11.43 -13.56 5.38
CA PRO A 102 12.01 -14.90 5.31
C PRO A 102 11.86 -15.56 6.68
N LYS A 103 11.39 -16.81 6.71
CA LYS A 103 11.40 -17.59 7.95
C LYS A 103 12.86 -17.95 8.28
N LYS A 104 13.29 -17.67 9.51
CA LYS A 104 14.55 -18.18 10.07
C LYS A 104 14.49 -19.68 10.29
#